data_AF-A0A844CT54-F1
#
_entry.id   AF-A0A844CT54-F1
#
_cell.length_a   1.000
_cell.length_b   1.000
_cell.length_c   1.000
_cell.angle_alpha   90.00
_cell.angle_beta   90.00
_cell.angle_gamma   90.00
#
_symmetry.space_group_name_H-M   'P 1'
#
loop_
_entity.id
_entity.type
_entity.pdbx_description
1 polymer ?
#
loop_
_entity_poly.entity_id
_entity_poly.type
_entity_poly.pdbx_seq_one_letter_code
_entity_poly.pdbx_strand_id
1 'polypeptide(L)'
;MKLPFKSSQALFEYCNKYFDAKIIKGLARPALVPSSGFMGIESHVTPTADGRFKLSLLVAGPPDGFFLISETLKRGSEPILHGDLVLWLPQKAPPLIGKGMVGKLTGDKRSSWFGLVVSKIAPEINEEGCFTEICKYS
;
A
#
# COMPACT_ATOMS: atom_id res chain seq x y z
N MET A 1 -16.87 6.05 17.53
CA MET A 1 -17.61 5.08 16.68
C MET A 1 -16.71 4.64 15.53
N LYS A 2 -16.99 3.50 14.90
CA LYS A 2 -16.26 3.04 13.69
C LYS A 2 -17.17 3.13 12.47
N LEU A 3 -16.60 3.52 11.34
CA LEU A 3 -17.26 3.51 10.02
C LEU A 3 -16.76 2.26 9.26
N PRO A 4 -17.51 1.15 9.28
CA PRO A 4 -17.12 -0.05 8.53
C PRO A 4 -17.38 0.12 7.04
N PHE A 5 -16.47 -0.40 6.22
CA PHE A 5 -16.63 -0.51 4.77
C PHE A 5 -16.99 -1.94 4.40
N LYS A 6 -17.70 -2.10 3.27
CA LYS A 6 -18.15 -3.42 2.79
C LYS A 6 -16.99 -4.36 2.45
N SER A 7 -15.82 -3.82 2.13
CA SER A 7 -14.63 -4.58 1.76
C SER A 7 -13.37 -3.72 1.84
N SER A 8 -12.21 -4.38 1.78
CA SER A 8 -10.90 -3.75 1.56
C SER A 8 -10.89 -2.83 0.32
N GLN A 9 -11.48 -3.31 -0.77
CA GLN A 9 -11.60 -2.54 -2.02
C GLN A 9 -12.40 -1.25 -1.81
N ALA A 10 -13.52 -1.31 -1.08
CA ALA A 10 -14.36 -0.15 -0.82
C ALA A 10 -13.64 0.92 0.04
N LEU A 11 -12.88 0.50 1.06
CA LEU A 11 -12.06 1.45 1.82
C LEU A 11 -10.92 2.01 0.96
N PHE A 12 -10.27 1.20 0.13
CA PHE A 12 -9.26 1.68 -0.81
C PHE A 12 -9.82 2.77 -1.74
N GLU A 13 -10.97 2.55 -2.36
CA GLU A 13 -11.61 3.52 -3.26
C GLU A 13 -11.97 4.82 -2.55
N TYR A 14 -12.50 4.71 -1.32
CA TYR A 14 -12.77 5.88 -0.48
C TYR A 14 -11.47 6.66 -0.22
N CYS A 15 -10.42 6.00 0.26
CA CYS A 15 -9.15 6.67 0.51
C CYS A 15 -8.54 7.24 -0.77
N ASN A 16 -8.63 6.54 -1.90
CA ASN A 16 -8.12 7.02 -3.17
C ASN A 16 -8.81 8.31 -3.64
N LYS A 17 -10.11 8.44 -3.37
CA LYS A 17 -10.88 9.65 -3.70
C LYS A 17 -10.52 10.86 -2.81
N TYR A 18 -10.25 10.63 -1.53
CA TYR A 18 -10.16 11.71 -0.53
C TYR A 18 -8.73 12.00 -0.02
N PHE A 19 -7.75 11.13 -0.24
CA PHE A 19 -6.36 11.42 0.12
C PHE A 19 -5.74 12.44 -0.84
N ASP A 20 -4.78 13.24 -0.35
CA ASP A 20 -4.01 14.19 -1.17
C ASP A 20 -3.22 13.47 -2.28
N ALA A 21 -3.20 14.00 -3.50
CA ALA A 21 -2.37 13.45 -4.58
C ALA A 21 -0.86 13.46 -4.24
N LYS A 22 -0.42 14.42 -3.42
CA LYS A 22 0.97 14.62 -3.02
C LYS A 22 1.41 13.56 -1.99
N ILE A 23 2.49 12.87 -2.30
CA ILE A 23 3.15 11.95 -1.38
C ILE A 23 4.04 12.74 -0.42
N ILE A 24 3.82 12.58 0.89
CA ILE A 24 4.59 13.22 1.95
C ILE A 24 5.40 12.15 2.68
N LYS A 25 6.73 12.34 2.76
CA LYS A 25 7.61 11.43 3.51
C LYS A 25 7.13 11.32 4.97
N GLY A 26 7.07 10.11 5.49
CA GLY A 26 6.67 9.84 6.87
C GLY A 26 5.17 9.90 7.14
N LEU A 27 4.34 10.21 6.14
CA LEU A 27 2.89 10.14 6.26
C LEU A 27 2.37 8.88 5.57
N ALA A 28 1.92 7.91 6.37
CA ALA A 28 1.44 6.64 5.86
C ALA A 28 0.21 6.80 4.96
N ARG A 29 0.09 5.92 3.96
CA ARG A 29 -1.04 5.88 3.04
C ARG A 29 -1.60 4.46 2.96
N PRO A 30 -2.92 4.30 2.89
CA PRO A 30 -3.52 3.00 2.68
C PRO A 30 -3.16 2.49 1.27
N ALA A 31 -2.91 1.20 1.18
CA ALA A 31 -2.63 0.51 -0.07
C ALA A 31 -3.33 -0.85 -0.05
N LEU A 32 -3.80 -1.25 -1.22
CA LEU A 32 -4.38 -2.57 -1.44
C LEU A 32 -3.30 -3.50 -1.98
N VAL A 33 -3.25 -4.72 -1.46
CA VAL A 33 -2.54 -5.83 -2.11
C VAL A 33 -3.44 -6.34 -3.23
N PRO A 34 -3.09 -6.17 -4.52
CA PRO A 34 -3.97 -6.57 -5.61
C PRO A 34 -4.21 -8.08 -5.64
N SER A 35 -5.32 -8.48 -6.26
CA SER A 35 -5.60 -9.87 -6.60
C SER A 35 -4.55 -10.44 -7.54
N SER A 36 -4.31 -11.75 -7.46
CA SER A 36 -3.47 -12.47 -8.42
C SER A 36 -3.90 -12.19 -9.87
N GLY A 37 -2.93 -12.03 -10.77
CA GLY A 37 -3.14 -11.73 -12.18
C GLY A 37 -3.32 -10.25 -12.50
N PHE A 38 -3.42 -9.37 -11.50
CA PHE A 38 -3.47 -7.93 -11.75
C PHE A 38 -2.20 -7.45 -12.45
N MET A 39 -2.38 -6.72 -13.56
CA MET A 39 -1.29 -6.34 -14.47
C MET A 39 -0.44 -7.53 -14.99
N GLY A 40 -1.02 -8.73 -15.05
CA GLY A 40 -0.30 -9.93 -15.48
C GLY A 40 0.71 -10.49 -14.47
N ILE A 41 0.68 -10.03 -13.21
CA ILE A 41 1.57 -10.50 -12.15
C ILE A 41 0.90 -11.66 -11.40
N GLU A 42 1.52 -12.84 -11.41
CA GLU A 42 0.96 -14.04 -10.78
C GLU A 42 0.81 -13.92 -9.25
N SER A 43 1.80 -13.33 -8.58
CA SER A 43 1.71 -13.05 -7.15
C SER A 43 2.22 -11.67 -6.78
N HIS A 44 1.37 -10.92 -6.06
CA HIS A 44 1.73 -9.65 -5.43
C HIS A 44 2.32 -9.80 -4.03
N VAL A 45 2.40 -11.02 -3.50
CA VAL A 45 2.94 -11.29 -2.17
C VAL A 45 3.99 -12.37 -2.26
N THR A 46 5.20 -12.04 -1.83
CA THR A 46 6.33 -12.98 -1.77
C THR A 46 6.92 -12.95 -0.37
N PRO A 47 6.66 -13.98 0.46
CA PRO A 47 7.36 -14.16 1.73
C PRO A 47 8.87 -14.31 1.50
N THR A 48 9.67 -13.72 2.37
CA THR A 48 11.13 -13.90 2.40
C THR A 48 11.53 -14.92 3.47
N ALA A 49 12.75 -15.45 3.39
CA ALA A 49 13.23 -16.48 4.31
C ALA A 49 13.25 -16.03 5.79
N ASP A 50 13.41 -14.73 6.05
CA ASP A 50 13.36 -14.11 7.37
C ASP A 50 11.93 -13.74 7.83
N GLY A 51 10.90 -14.15 7.09
CA GLY A 51 9.50 -13.95 7.45
C GLY A 51 8.96 -12.55 7.17
N ARG A 52 9.69 -11.71 6.43
CA ARG A 52 9.18 -10.46 5.85
C ARG A 52 8.40 -10.77 4.56
N PHE A 53 7.82 -9.73 3.97
CA PHE A 53 7.07 -9.81 2.73
C PHE A 53 7.62 -8.78 1.75
N LYS A 54 7.85 -9.19 0.50
CA LYS A 54 7.94 -8.30 -0.66
C LYS A 54 6.55 -8.22 -1.28
N LEU A 55 6.11 -7.00 -1.57
CA LEU A 55 4.73 -6.71 -1.94
C LEU A 55 4.70 -5.83 -3.17
N SER A 56 3.82 -6.17 -4.09
CA SER A 56 3.36 -5.25 -5.14
C SER A 56 2.04 -4.64 -4.68
N LEU A 57 1.93 -3.32 -4.66
CA LEU A 57 0.83 -2.61 -4.01
C LEU A 57 0.16 -1.64 -4.98
N LEU A 58 -1.16 -1.50 -4.84
CA LEU A 58 -1.90 -0.36 -5.36
C LEU A 58 -2.12 0.64 -4.22
N VAL A 59 -1.39 1.75 -4.22
CA VAL A 59 -1.42 2.76 -3.15
C VAL A 59 -2.47 3.81 -3.46
N ALA A 60 -3.26 4.19 -2.46
CA ALA A 60 -4.28 5.22 -2.61
C ALA A 60 -3.62 6.57 -2.93
N GLY A 61 -4.13 7.26 -3.94
CA GLY A 61 -3.68 8.56 -4.37
C GLY A 61 -4.41 8.98 -5.65
N PRO A 62 -5.25 10.02 -5.63
CA PRO A 62 -6.07 10.36 -6.78
C PRO A 62 -5.21 10.74 -8.00
N PRO A 63 -5.71 10.50 -9.22
CA PRO A 63 -7.08 10.05 -9.54
C PRO A 63 -7.32 8.55 -9.34
N ASP A 64 -6.38 7.67 -9.71
CA ASP A 64 -6.65 6.22 -9.86
C ASP A 64 -5.80 5.33 -8.93
N GLY A 65 -5.14 5.91 -7.93
CA GLY A 65 -4.08 5.25 -7.19
C GLY A 65 -2.80 5.15 -8.03
N PHE A 66 -1.78 4.49 -7.49
CA PHE A 66 -0.53 4.22 -8.21
C PHE A 66 0.10 2.92 -7.73
N PHE A 67 0.79 2.24 -8.63
CA PHE A 67 1.35 0.91 -8.38
C PHE A 67 2.83 0.97 -8.03
N LEU A 68 3.27 0.29 -6.97
CA LEU A 68 4.68 0.19 -6.62
C LEU A 68 5.05 -1.13 -5.97
N ILE A 69 6.35 -1.33 -5.76
CA ILE A 69 6.89 -2.46 -5.00
C ILE A 69 7.37 -1.93 -3.63
N SER A 70 7.03 -2.64 -2.58
CA SER A 70 7.40 -2.34 -1.20
C SER A 70 7.80 -3.62 -0.45
N GLU A 71 8.24 -3.48 0.79
CA GLU A 71 8.52 -4.59 1.69
C GLU A 71 8.15 -4.22 3.12
N THR A 72 7.93 -5.24 3.95
CA THR A 72 7.82 -5.08 5.41
C THR A 72 9.21 -4.98 6.05
N LEU A 73 9.35 -4.23 7.15
CA LEU A 73 10.62 -4.14 7.88
C LEU A 73 10.92 -5.40 8.70
N LYS A 74 9.90 -6.01 9.28
CA LYS A 74 10.01 -7.23 10.08
C LYS A 74 8.86 -8.18 9.81
N ARG A 75 9.00 -9.41 10.31
CA ARG A 75 7.90 -10.37 10.38
C ARG A 75 6.79 -9.83 11.27
N GLY A 76 5.55 -9.90 10.79
CA GLY A 76 4.35 -9.66 11.60
C GLY A 76 3.80 -10.95 12.19
N SER A 77 2.83 -10.82 13.10
CA SER A 77 2.08 -11.95 13.67
C SER A 77 1.10 -12.57 12.66
N GLU A 78 0.68 -11.81 11.66
CA GLU A 78 -0.28 -12.20 10.63
C GLU A 78 0.39 -12.20 9.24
N PRO A 79 0.10 -13.20 8.38
CA PRO A 79 0.50 -13.14 6.98
C PRO A 79 -0.25 -12.03 6.23
N ILE A 80 0.39 -11.51 5.19
CA ILE A 80 -0.24 -10.61 4.22
C ILE A 80 -0.74 -11.47 3.06
N LEU A 81 -1.98 -11.26 2.62
CA LEU A 81 -2.64 -11.99 1.53
C LEU A 81 -3.11 -11.03 0.44
N HIS A 82 -3.45 -11.56 -0.74
CA HIS A 82 -4.13 -10.79 -1.78
C HIS A 82 -5.47 -10.26 -1.26
N GLY A 83 -5.80 -9.01 -1.59
CA GLY A 83 -7.01 -8.32 -1.12
C GLY A 83 -6.89 -7.67 0.26
N ASP A 84 -5.77 -7.87 0.97
CA ASP A 84 -5.54 -7.17 2.24
C ASP A 84 -5.28 -5.67 2.01
N LEU A 85 -5.67 -4.88 3.02
CA LEU A 85 -5.24 -3.50 3.14
C LEU A 85 -4.02 -3.37 4.04
N VAL A 86 -3.11 -2.52 3.63
CA VAL A 86 -1.89 -2.22 4.38
C VAL A 86 -1.65 -0.72 4.43
N LEU A 87 -0.84 -0.28 5.39
CA LEU A 87 -0.29 1.08 5.44
C LEU A 87 1.11 1.07 4.86
N TRP A 88 1.29 1.83 3.79
CA TRP A 88 2.57 2.10 3.15
C TRP A 88 3.11 3.45 3.63
N LEU A 89 4.31 3.43 4.21
CA LEU A 89 4.99 4.60 4.74
C LEU A 89 6.08 5.06 3.75
N PRO A 90 5.91 6.22 3.09
CA PRO A 90 6.89 6.75 2.14
C PRO A 90 8.18 7.16 2.88
N GLN A 91 9.34 6.74 2.39
CA GLN A 91 10.64 6.99 3.02
C GLN A 91 11.53 7.91 2.18
N LYS A 92 11.65 7.63 0.88
CA LYS A 92 12.54 8.37 -0.01
C LYS A 92 11.91 8.50 -1.38
N ALA A 93 11.79 9.74 -1.85
CA ALA A 93 11.60 10.01 -3.26
C ALA A 93 12.93 9.71 -3.99
N PRO A 94 12.95 8.96 -5.08
CA PRO A 94 14.18 8.77 -5.83
C PRO A 94 14.68 10.13 -6.35
N PRO A 95 16.00 10.34 -6.45
CA PRO A 95 16.57 11.56 -7.01
C PRO A 95 16.20 11.78 -8.50
N LEU A 96 15.68 10.74 -9.17
CA LEU A 96 15.25 10.76 -10.58
C LEU A 96 13.82 10.23 -10.71
N ILE A 97 12.86 11.13 -10.55
CA ILE A 97 11.43 10.87 -10.75
C ILE A 97 11.21 10.30 -12.17
N GLY A 98 10.55 9.15 -12.28
CA GLY A 98 10.18 8.53 -13.56
C GLY A 98 11.26 7.69 -14.26
N LYS A 99 12.43 7.45 -13.65
CA LYS A 99 13.49 6.60 -14.25
C LYS A 99 13.62 5.18 -13.65
N GLY A 100 12.89 4.85 -12.58
CA GLY A 100 12.84 3.49 -12.02
C GLY A 100 12.04 2.52 -12.89
N MET A 101 12.33 1.22 -12.80
CA MET A 101 11.70 0.17 -13.62
C MET A 101 10.15 0.23 -13.58
N VAL A 102 9.56 0.41 -12.41
CA VAL A 102 8.09 0.49 -12.22
C VAL A 102 7.50 1.81 -12.70
N GLY A 103 8.21 2.94 -12.50
CA GLY A 103 7.77 4.25 -13.01
C GLY A 103 7.77 4.33 -14.54
N LYS A 104 8.71 3.63 -15.20
CA LYS A 104 8.72 3.48 -16.67
C LYS A 104 7.58 2.59 -17.16
N LEU A 105 7.29 1.50 -16.45
CA LEU A 105 6.20 0.57 -16.78
C LEU A 105 4.81 1.21 -16.66
N THR A 106 4.61 2.04 -15.63
CA THR A 106 3.29 2.63 -15.33
C THR A 106 3.08 4.01 -15.96
N GLY A 107 4.15 4.70 -16.35
CA GLY A 107 4.10 6.13 -16.73
C GLY A 107 3.81 7.07 -15.54
N ASP A 108 3.58 6.52 -14.34
CA ASP A 108 3.26 7.28 -13.14
C ASP A 108 4.51 7.53 -12.30
N LYS A 109 4.81 8.81 -12.10
CA LYS A 109 5.96 9.29 -11.31
C LYS A 109 5.87 8.85 -9.84
N ARG A 110 4.67 8.68 -9.30
CA ARG A 110 4.40 8.26 -7.91
C ARG A 110 4.89 6.84 -7.65
N SER A 111 4.79 5.97 -8.65
CA SER A 111 5.28 4.58 -8.65
C SER A 111 6.78 4.43 -8.40
N SER A 112 7.54 5.53 -8.45
CA SER A 112 8.99 5.51 -8.22
C SER A 112 9.40 5.69 -6.75
N TRP A 113 8.46 6.05 -5.87
CA TRP A 113 8.75 6.24 -4.45
C TRP A 113 9.17 4.94 -3.76
N PHE A 114 10.19 5.05 -2.91
CA PHE A 114 10.51 3.99 -1.96
C PHE A 114 9.76 4.23 -0.65
N GLY A 115 9.15 3.17 -0.14
CA GLY A 115 8.49 3.15 1.16
C GLY A 115 8.27 1.72 1.64
N LEU A 116 7.82 1.61 2.88
CA LEU A 116 7.75 0.36 3.62
C LEU A 116 6.32 0.07 4.06
N VAL A 117 5.94 -1.20 4.10
CA VAL A 117 4.67 -1.62 4.71
C VAL A 117 4.88 -1.70 6.22
N VAL A 118 4.10 -0.91 6.96
CA VAL A 118 4.23 -0.78 8.42
C VAL A 118 3.13 -1.48 9.20
N SER A 119 1.94 -1.65 8.60
CA SER A 119 0.79 -2.30 9.24
C SER A 119 -0.17 -2.93 8.22
N LYS A 120 -0.87 -3.99 8.60
CA LYS A 120 -2.11 -4.49 7.97
C LYS A 120 -3.29 -3.84 8.70
N ILE A 121 -4.30 -3.40 7.96
CA ILE A 121 -5.45 -2.66 8.52
C ILE A 121 -6.77 -3.32 8.16
N ALA A 122 -7.76 -3.12 9.02
CA ALA A 122 -9.13 -3.52 8.77
C ALA A 122 -9.81 -2.52 7.81
N PRO A 123 -10.85 -2.95 7.08
CA PRO A 123 -11.65 -2.08 6.21
C PRO A 123 -12.59 -1.17 7.02
N GLU A 124 -12.04 -0.40 7.97
CA GLU A 124 -12.77 0.51 8.83
C GLU A 124 -11.88 1.67 9.29
N ILE A 125 -12.50 2.83 9.50
CA ILE A 125 -11.87 4.02 10.10
C ILE A 125 -12.68 4.49 11.30
N ASN A 126 -12.04 5.16 12.27
CA ASN A 126 -12.76 5.85 13.34
C ASN A 126 -13.26 7.23 12.89
N GLU A 127 -13.93 7.96 13.78
CA GLU A 127 -14.46 9.30 13.51
C GLU A 127 -13.36 10.32 13.18
N GLU A 128 -12.16 10.10 13.70
CA GLU A 128 -10.97 10.91 13.43
C GLU A 128 -10.28 10.54 12.10
N GLY A 129 -10.81 9.55 11.37
CA GLY A 129 -10.25 9.07 10.10
C GLY A 129 -8.99 8.19 10.27
N CYS A 130 -8.68 7.75 11.48
CA CYS A 130 -7.60 6.81 11.75
C CYS A 130 -8.00 5.38 11.40
N PHE A 131 -7.04 4.62 10.86
CA PHE A 131 -7.22 3.22 10.50
C PHE A 131 -7.13 2.31 11.73
N THR A 132 -7.93 1.23 11.72
CA THR A 132 -7.76 0.16 12.71
C THR A 132 -6.68 -0.80 12.24
N GLU A 133 -5.57 -0.87 12.96
CA GLU A 133 -4.47 -1.81 12.68
C GLU A 133 -4.79 -3.22 13.19
N ILE A 134 -4.59 -4.21 12.33
CA ILE A 134 -4.72 -5.64 12.64
C ILE A 134 -3.37 -6.20 13.08
N CYS A 135 -2.30 -5.85 12.36
CA CYS A 135 -0.95 -6.36 12.60
C CYS A 135 0.09 -5.31 12.23
N LYS A 136 1.16 -5.19 13.03
CA LYS A 136 2.29 -4.29 12.78
C LYS A 136 3.48 -5.05 12.17
N TYR A 137 4.17 -4.38 11.25
CA TYR A 137 5.35 -4.84 10.53
C TYR A 137 6.53 -3.86 10.64
N SER A 138 6.46 -2.89 11.56
CA SER A 138 7.53 -1.95 11.95
C SER A 138 7.87 -2.12 13.41
#